data_AF-A0A5T2VAQ6-F1
#
_entry.id   AF-A0A5T2VAQ6-F1
#
_cell.length_a   1.000
_cell.length_b   1.000
_cell.length_c   1.000
_cell.angle_alpha   90.00
_cell.angle_beta   90.00
_cell.angle_gamma   90.00
#
_symmetry.space_group_name_H-M   'P 1'
#
loop_
_entity.id
_entity.type
_entity.pdbx_description
1 polymer ?
#
loop_
_entity_poly.entity_id
_entity_poly.type
_entity_poly.pdbx_seq_one_letter_code
_entity_poly.pdbx_strand_id
1 'polypeptide(L)'
;MKRERLIPLTMLGGWCVLVLFISLPGLRQMGSWPAHNRNVMLLMMFTTMCLPLLLRPLFALFRKICRQNSFYDRELPDNHTVHIFLSAHANTATPEAMRHHWKVLNRLLTTALRQGKRVSMTSHLLTQARTDKLVRALQKQGVAVTVKREECPTPAFERWTITASKTISQWKIPHVNRHSGIVILTPESWRQP
;
A
#
# COMPACT_ATOMS: atom_id res chain seq x y z
N MET A 1 -7.45 -25.06 -5.56
CA MET A 1 -6.56 -23.96 -6.02
C MET A 1 -6.73 -22.74 -5.10
N LYS A 2 -5.65 -22.20 -4.53
CA LYS A 2 -5.74 -21.07 -3.56
C LYS A 2 -6.43 -19.86 -4.21
N ARG A 3 -7.44 -19.29 -3.54
CA ARG A 3 -8.22 -18.10 -3.94
C ARG A 3 -7.36 -16.92 -4.43
N GLU A 4 -6.14 -16.82 -3.93
CA GLU A 4 -5.14 -15.83 -4.35
C GLU A 4 -4.67 -15.97 -5.81
N ARG A 5 -4.79 -17.14 -6.45
CA ARG A 5 -4.43 -17.34 -7.88
C ARG A 5 -5.59 -17.08 -8.84
N LEU A 6 -6.85 -17.16 -8.37
CA LEU A 6 -8.01 -16.89 -9.23
C LEU A 6 -8.13 -15.40 -9.58
N ILE A 7 -7.87 -14.51 -8.62
CA ILE A 7 -7.94 -13.06 -8.79
C ILE A 7 -6.99 -12.56 -9.91
N PRO A 8 -5.72 -12.98 -9.96
CA PRO A 8 -4.82 -12.82 -11.10
C PRO A 8 -5.43 -13.12 -12.47
N LEU A 9 -6.02 -14.31 -12.59
CA LEU A 9 -6.49 -14.85 -13.86
C LEU A 9 -7.77 -14.15 -14.31
N THR A 10 -8.67 -13.82 -13.38
CA THR A 10 -9.90 -13.09 -13.71
C THR A 10 -9.61 -11.66 -14.15
N MET A 11 -8.64 -10.98 -13.51
CA MET A 11 -8.24 -9.64 -13.92
C MET A 11 -7.51 -9.62 -15.25
N LEU A 12 -6.61 -10.59 -15.49
CA LEU A 12 -5.96 -10.75 -16.79
C LEU A 12 -6.98 -11.08 -17.88
N GLY A 13 -7.92 -11.99 -17.60
CA GLY A 13 -9.01 -12.32 -18.52
C GLY A 13 -9.87 -11.11 -18.87
N GLY A 14 -10.30 -10.34 -17.87
CA GLY A 14 -11.06 -9.10 -18.09
C GLY A 14 -10.27 -8.05 -18.88
N TRP A 15 -8.97 -7.92 -18.63
CA TRP A 15 -8.08 -7.04 -19.39
C TRP A 15 -7.97 -7.49 -20.86
N CYS A 16 -7.77 -8.77 -21.12
CA CYS A 16 -7.71 -9.30 -22.48
C CYS A 16 -9.03 -9.06 -23.23
N VAL A 17 -10.18 -9.26 -22.58
CA VAL A 17 -11.50 -8.95 -23.17
C VAL A 17 -11.62 -7.46 -23.51
N LEU A 18 -11.19 -6.57 -22.61
CA LEU A 18 -11.19 -5.13 -22.86
C LEU A 18 -10.32 -4.75 -24.06
N VAL A 19 -9.10 -5.31 -24.15
CA VAL A 19 -8.19 -5.07 -25.27
C VAL A 19 -8.80 -5.57 -26.59
N LEU A 20 -9.41 -6.75 -26.59
CA LEU A 20 -10.12 -7.29 -27.76
C LEU A 20 -11.29 -6.39 -28.18
N PHE A 21 -12.07 -5.89 -27.22
CA PHE A 21 -13.19 -5.00 -27.49
C PHE A 21 -12.74 -3.70 -28.15
N ILE A 22 -11.69 -3.06 -27.61
CA ILE A 22 -11.10 -1.84 -28.19
C ILE A 22 -10.51 -2.10 -29.57
N SER A 23 -9.89 -3.27 -29.77
CA SER A 23 -9.23 -3.64 -31.03
C SER A 23 -10.20 -4.16 -32.10
N LEU A 24 -11.46 -4.42 -31.74
CA LEU A 24 -12.46 -5.07 -32.60
C LEU A 24 -12.68 -4.36 -33.94
N PRO A 25 -12.78 -3.02 -34.02
CA PRO A 25 -12.94 -2.32 -35.31
C PRO A 25 -11.74 -2.53 -36.24
N GLY A 26 -10.51 -2.48 -35.70
CA GLY A 26 -9.28 -2.72 -36.45
C GLY A 26 -9.17 -4.18 -36.91
N LEU A 27 -9.51 -5.13 -36.03
CA LEU A 27 -9.55 -6.56 -36.36
C LEU A 27 -10.53 -6.88 -37.51
N ARG A 28 -11.68 -6.19 -37.58
CA ARG A 28 -12.67 -6.37 -38.66
C ARG A 28 -12.17 -5.88 -40.02
N GLN A 29 -11.34 -4.84 -40.04
CA GLN A 29 -10.80 -4.25 -41.28
C GLN A 29 -9.42 -4.81 -41.66
N MET A 30 -8.83 -5.63 -40.79
CA MET A 30 -7.48 -6.14 -40.90
C MET A 30 -7.18 -6.89 -42.21
N GLY A 31 -8.20 -7.52 -42.81
CA GLY A 31 -8.07 -8.27 -44.06
C GLY A 31 -7.72 -7.40 -45.27
N SER A 32 -8.01 -6.10 -45.24
CA SER A 32 -7.71 -5.17 -46.33
C SER A 32 -6.39 -4.41 -46.13
N TRP A 33 -5.70 -4.62 -45.01
CA TRP A 33 -4.49 -3.88 -44.68
C TRP A 33 -3.23 -4.52 -45.26
N PRO A 34 -2.21 -3.72 -45.61
CA PRO A 34 -0.88 -4.23 -45.93
C PRO A 34 -0.33 -5.11 -44.79
N ALA A 35 0.43 -6.15 -45.15
CA ALA A 35 0.97 -7.12 -44.19
C ALA A 35 1.75 -6.47 -43.04
N HIS A 36 2.48 -5.37 -43.32
CA HIS A 36 3.19 -4.61 -42.29
C HIS A 36 2.24 -4.04 -41.22
N ASN A 37 1.18 -3.33 -41.62
CA ASN A 37 0.23 -2.72 -40.70
C ASN A 37 -0.54 -3.76 -39.88
N ARG A 38 -0.86 -4.91 -40.51
CA ARG A 38 -1.45 -6.07 -39.85
C ARG A 38 -0.55 -6.58 -38.72
N ASN A 39 0.73 -6.79 -39.01
CA ASN A 39 1.70 -7.30 -38.05
C ASN A 39 1.94 -6.32 -36.90
N VAL A 40 2.01 -5.02 -37.19
CA VAL A 40 2.14 -3.96 -36.17
C VAL A 40 0.92 -3.96 -35.24
N MET A 41 -0.30 -4.06 -35.76
CA MET A 41 -1.51 -4.11 -34.93
C MET A 41 -1.53 -5.35 -34.02
N LEU A 42 -1.19 -6.53 -34.53
CA LEU A 42 -1.10 -7.75 -33.71
C LEU A 42 -0.06 -7.62 -32.62
N LEU A 43 1.12 -7.10 -32.95
CA LEU A 43 2.19 -6.89 -31.99
C LEU A 43 1.75 -5.91 -30.90
N MET A 44 1.13 -4.78 -31.25
CA MET A 44 0.59 -3.82 -30.30
C MET A 44 -0.49 -4.46 -29.41
N MET A 45 -1.41 -5.23 -29.98
CA MET A 45 -2.47 -5.91 -29.23
C MET A 45 -1.88 -6.92 -28.24
N PHE A 46 -0.93 -7.76 -28.68
CA PHE A 46 -0.24 -8.72 -27.83
C PHE A 46 0.54 -8.02 -26.70
N THR A 47 1.29 -6.97 -27.03
CA THR A 47 2.04 -6.17 -26.04
C THR A 47 1.11 -5.56 -24.99
N THR A 48 -0.05 -5.05 -25.43
CA THR A 48 -1.06 -4.46 -24.54
C THR A 48 -1.72 -5.52 -23.66
N MET A 49 -2.01 -6.71 -24.18
CA MET A 49 -2.52 -7.84 -23.39
C MET A 49 -1.52 -8.32 -22.33
N CYS A 50 -0.23 -8.31 -22.64
CA CYS A 50 0.84 -8.68 -21.71
C CYS A 50 1.21 -7.56 -20.73
N LEU A 51 0.76 -6.31 -20.94
CA LEU A 51 1.10 -5.16 -20.10
C LEU A 51 0.88 -5.41 -18.60
N PRO A 52 -0.25 -5.97 -18.14
CA PRO A 52 -0.46 -6.23 -16.71
C PRO A 52 0.61 -7.14 -16.09
N LEU A 53 1.11 -8.11 -16.87
CA LEU A 53 2.15 -9.05 -16.43
C LEU A 53 3.50 -8.32 -16.25
N LEU A 54 3.76 -7.31 -17.07
CA LEU A 54 4.96 -6.46 -16.99
C LEU A 54 4.87 -5.41 -15.87
N LEU A 55 3.66 -5.00 -15.47
CA LEU A 55 3.49 -4.05 -14.37
C LEU A 55 4.08 -4.57 -13.06
N ARG A 56 3.96 -5.87 -12.76
CA ARG A 56 4.48 -6.43 -11.50
C ARG A 56 6.00 -6.28 -11.33
N PRO A 57 6.86 -6.70 -12.29
CA PRO A 57 8.30 -6.46 -12.20
C PRO A 57 8.65 -4.96 -12.29
N LEU A 58 7.92 -4.16 -13.07
CA LEU A 58 8.11 -2.70 -13.10
C LEU A 58 7.86 -2.07 -11.72
N PHE A 59 6.77 -2.42 -11.03
CA PHE A 59 6.50 -1.95 -9.68
C PHE A 59 7.49 -2.49 -8.65
N ALA A 60 8.07 -3.68 -8.85
CA ALA A 60 9.14 -4.18 -7.99
C ALA A 60 10.43 -3.39 -8.19
N LEU A 61 10.78 -3.09 -9.45
CA LEU A 61 11.93 -2.26 -9.81
C LEU A 61 11.76 -0.82 -9.29
N PHE A 62 10.60 -0.21 -9.51
CA PHE A 62 10.26 1.12 -9.01
C PHE A 62 10.42 1.19 -7.49
N ARG A 63 9.89 0.20 -6.74
CA ARG A 63 10.10 0.10 -5.28
C ARG A 63 11.57 0.01 -4.89
N LYS A 64 12.39 -0.72 -5.66
CA LYS A 64 13.83 -0.84 -5.42
C LYS A 64 14.58 0.48 -5.69
N ILE A 65 14.25 1.15 -6.79
CA ILE A 65 14.86 2.43 -7.21
C ILE A 65 14.49 3.54 -6.23
N CYS A 66 13.21 3.67 -5.89
CA CYS A 66 12.75 4.75 -5.02
C CYS A 66 13.18 4.57 -3.56
N ARG A 67 13.85 3.46 -3.19
CA ARG A 67 14.36 3.17 -1.84
C ARG A 67 13.36 3.51 -0.72
N GLN A 68 12.06 3.43 -0.99
CA GLN A 68 11.10 4.08 -0.09
C GLN A 68 11.07 3.34 1.23
N ASN A 69 11.45 4.07 2.27
CA ASN A 69 11.24 3.67 3.64
C ASN A 69 9.77 3.26 3.80
N SER A 70 9.59 2.19 4.56
CA SER A 70 8.29 1.65 4.96
C SER A 70 7.30 2.74 5.38
N PHE A 71 7.80 3.76 6.08
CA PHE A 71 7.07 4.85 6.67
C PHE A 71 7.70 6.18 6.27
N TYR A 72 6.86 7.20 6.17
CA TYR A 72 7.28 8.60 6.20
C TYR A 72 6.92 9.19 7.55
N ASP A 73 7.80 10.03 8.06
CA ASP A 73 7.59 10.90 9.21
C ASP A 73 7.48 12.35 8.74
N ARG A 74 6.54 13.08 9.33
CA ARG A 74 6.39 14.52 9.14
C ARG A 74 6.25 15.17 10.50
N GLU A 75 7.14 16.10 10.79
CA GLU A 75 7.00 16.95 11.98
C GLU A 75 5.87 17.96 11.74
N LEU A 76 5.01 18.12 12.74
CA LEU A 76 3.97 19.14 12.72
C LEU A 76 4.54 20.51 13.10
N PRO A 77 3.82 21.60 12.76
CA PRO A 77 4.26 22.97 13.08
C PRO A 77 4.46 23.24 14.57
N ASP A 78 3.90 22.39 15.45
CA ASP A 78 4.06 22.48 16.90
C ASP A 78 5.44 21.99 17.39
N ASN A 79 6.31 21.47 16.50
CA ASN A 79 7.64 20.88 16.78
C ASN A 79 7.65 19.79 17.86
N HIS A 80 6.47 19.32 18.24
CA HIS A 80 6.24 18.44 19.37
C HIS A 80 5.46 17.20 18.95
N THR A 81 4.81 17.25 17.79
CA THR A 81 4.10 16.11 17.22
C THR A 81 4.77 15.63 15.94
N VAL A 82 5.03 14.34 15.86
CA VAL A 82 5.46 13.67 14.63
C VAL A 82 4.29 12.85 14.11
N HIS A 83 3.91 13.07 12.85
CA HIS A 83 2.94 12.22 12.17
C HIS A 83 3.67 11.14 11.38
N ILE A 84 3.36 9.88 11.66
CA ILE A 84 3.94 8.72 10.96
C ILE A 84 2.87 8.08 10.09
N PHE A 85 3.15 7.93 8.80
CA PHE A 85 2.27 7.27 7.83
C PHE A 85 3.00 6.16 7.08
N LEU A 86 2.32 5.03 6.86
CA LEU A 86 2.84 3.93 6.05
C LEU A 86 2.81 4.34 4.57
N SER A 87 3.91 4.13 3.86
CA SER A 87 3.95 4.35 2.41
C SER A 87 2.91 3.50 1.69
N ALA A 88 2.15 4.11 0.77
CA ALA A 88 1.21 3.40 -0.10
C ALA A 88 1.88 2.33 -0.99
N HIS A 89 3.21 2.42 -1.14
CA HIS A 89 4.02 1.49 -1.93
C HIS A 89 4.81 0.50 -1.06
N ALA A 90 4.59 0.49 0.26
CA ALA A 90 5.23 -0.45 1.17
C ALA A 90 4.92 -1.91 0.77
N ASN A 91 5.95 -2.75 0.74
CA ASN A 91 5.80 -4.16 0.36
C ASN A 91 5.18 -4.97 1.50
N THR A 92 3.85 -5.06 1.55
CA THR A 92 3.14 -5.87 2.55
C THR A 92 2.83 -7.29 2.10
N ALA A 93 3.45 -7.78 1.01
CA ALA A 93 3.03 -9.02 0.36
C ALA A 93 3.45 -10.30 1.09
N THR A 94 4.55 -10.25 1.86
CA THR A 94 5.12 -11.40 2.57
C THR A 94 5.18 -11.18 4.08
N PRO A 95 5.12 -12.25 4.90
CA PRO A 95 5.30 -12.15 6.35
C PRO A 95 6.64 -11.52 6.74
N GLU A 96 7.70 -11.81 5.99
CA GLU A 96 9.03 -11.24 6.20
C GLU A 96 9.05 -9.73 6.00
N ALA A 97 8.45 -9.25 4.91
CA ALA A 97 8.37 -7.83 4.64
C ALA A 97 7.50 -7.11 5.69
N MET A 98 6.41 -7.75 6.14
CA MET A 98 5.60 -7.23 7.25
C MET A 98 6.38 -7.15 8.57
N ARG A 99 7.19 -8.18 8.90
CA ARG A 99 8.07 -8.14 10.07
C ARG A 99 9.08 -7.01 9.99
N HIS A 100 9.67 -6.78 8.82
CA HIS A 100 10.58 -5.66 8.59
C HIS A 100 9.87 -4.32 8.81
N HIS A 101 8.69 -4.12 8.22
CA HIS A 101 7.88 -2.92 8.44
C HIS A 101 7.58 -2.71 9.94
N TRP A 102 7.21 -3.76 10.67
CA TRP A 102 6.96 -3.66 12.10
C TRP A 102 8.20 -3.24 12.90
N LYS A 103 9.38 -3.77 12.53
CA LYS A 103 10.66 -3.39 13.16
C LYS A 103 10.99 -1.91 12.91
N VAL A 104 10.79 -1.44 11.68
CA VAL A 104 11.01 -0.02 11.31
C VAL A 104 10.05 0.89 12.05
N LEU A 105 8.75 0.56 12.08
CA LEU A 105 7.74 1.33 12.80
C LEU A 105 8.09 1.45 14.29
N ASN A 106 8.43 0.33 14.92
CA ASN A 106 8.76 0.32 16.35
C ASN A 106 10.01 1.16 16.65
N ARG A 107 11.02 1.14 15.77
CA ARG A 107 12.20 2.00 15.91
C ARG A 107 11.82 3.49 15.83
N LEU A 108 11.03 3.89 14.83
CA LEU A 108 10.60 5.29 14.67
C LEU A 108 9.79 5.77 15.88
N LEU A 109 8.87 4.96 16.36
CA LEU A 109 8.05 5.27 17.54
C LEU A 109 8.91 5.44 18.78
N THR A 110 9.77 4.46 19.08
CA THR A 110 10.64 4.50 20.25
C THR A 110 11.58 5.70 20.20
N THR A 111 12.14 6.03 19.03
CA THR A 111 12.99 7.22 18.88
C THR A 111 12.21 8.51 19.13
N ALA A 112 11.06 8.71 18.49
CA ALA A 112 10.27 9.92 18.65
C ALA A 112 9.76 10.10 20.09
N LEU A 113 9.24 9.03 20.70
CA LEU A 113 8.72 9.07 22.07
C LEU A 113 9.82 9.33 23.11
N ARG A 114 11.02 8.77 22.92
CA ARG A 114 12.17 9.03 23.81
C ARG A 114 12.70 10.46 23.68
N GLN A 115 12.51 11.10 22.54
CA GLN A 115 12.78 12.53 22.36
C GLN A 115 11.70 13.43 22.99
N GLY A 116 10.70 12.84 23.68
CA GLY A 116 9.59 13.59 24.25
C GLY A 116 8.60 14.08 23.19
N LYS A 117 8.63 13.56 21.96
CA LYS A 117 7.66 13.93 20.92
C LYS A 117 6.40 13.09 21.04
N ARG A 118 5.25 13.72 20.84
CA ARG A 118 3.97 13.06 20.61
C ARG A 118 3.99 12.43 19.22
N VAL A 119 3.38 11.26 19.09
CA VAL A 119 3.29 10.58 17.78
C VAL A 119 1.84 10.43 17.38
N SER A 120 1.49 10.92 16.20
CA SER A 120 0.19 10.71 15.58
C SER A 120 0.31 9.72 14.43
N MET A 121 -0.59 8.75 14.36
CA MET A 121 -0.64 7.78 13.28
C MET A 121 -2.09 7.63 12.81
N THR A 122 -2.27 7.59 11.50
CA THR A 122 -3.58 7.32 10.90
C THR A 122 -3.45 6.20 9.88
N SER A 123 -4.25 5.14 10.02
CA SER A 123 -4.25 4.03 9.06
C SER A 123 -5.47 3.12 9.17
N HIS A 124 -5.96 2.63 8.03
CA HIS A 124 -6.90 1.50 7.94
C HIS A 124 -6.36 0.19 8.54
N LEU A 125 -5.06 0.10 8.81
CA LEU A 125 -4.41 -1.04 9.43
C LEU A 125 -4.35 -0.96 10.96
N LEU A 126 -4.68 0.19 11.58
CA LEU A 126 -4.62 0.40 13.04
C LEU A 126 -5.93 -0.01 13.71
N THR A 127 -6.21 -1.32 13.69
CA THR A 127 -7.29 -1.91 14.48
C THR A 127 -6.93 -1.94 15.97
N GLN A 128 -7.94 -2.02 16.85
CA GLN A 128 -7.72 -2.09 18.30
C GLN A 128 -6.65 -3.13 18.68
N ALA A 129 -6.81 -4.38 18.21
CA ALA A 129 -5.87 -5.46 18.51
C ALA A 129 -4.42 -5.18 18.06
N ARG A 130 -4.24 -4.44 16.95
CA ARG A 130 -2.91 -4.05 16.45
C ARG A 130 -2.33 -2.90 17.25
N THR A 131 -3.16 -1.95 17.66
CA THR A 131 -2.77 -0.88 18.59
C THR A 131 -2.34 -1.46 19.93
N ASP A 132 -3.11 -2.38 20.51
CA ASP A 132 -2.75 -3.03 21.79
C ASP A 132 -1.42 -3.79 21.68
N LYS A 133 -1.23 -4.51 20.57
CA LYS A 133 0.05 -5.20 20.29
C LYS A 133 1.22 -4.21 20.20
N LEU A 134 1.01 -3.06 19.58
CA LEU A 134 2.01 -2.01 19.45
C LEU A 134 2.36 -1.39 20.80
N VAL A 135 1.36 -1.07 21.61
CA VAL A 135 1.53 -0.52 22.96
C VAL A 135 2.28 -1.49 23.86
N ARG A 136 1.91 -2.77 23.86
CA ARG A 136 2.65 -3.80 24.61
C ARG A 136 4.11 -3.92 24.16
N ALA A 137 4.39 -3.74 22.86
CA ALA A 137 5.75 -3.77 22.36
C ALA A 137 6.58 -2.57 22.83
N LEU A 138 5.97 -1.38 22.91
CA LEU A 138 6.61 -0.16 23.44
C LEU A 138 6.87 -0.27 24.95
N GLN A 139 5.90 -0.76 25.71
CA GLN A 139 6.03 -0.99 27.15
C GLN A 139 7.17 -1.98 27.47
N LYS A 140 7.30 -3.06 26.69
CA LYS A 140 8.43 -4.00 26.81
C LYS A 140 9.80 -3.37 26.54
N GLN A 141 9.85 -2.22 25.87
CA GLN A 141 11.08 -1.46 25.62
C GLN A 141 11.32 -0.34 26.64
N GLY A 142 10.53 -0.31 27.72
CA GLY A 142 10.61 0.71 28.77
C GLY A 142 10.06 2.07 28.33
N VAL A 143 9.24 2.13 27.27
CA VAL A 143 8.63 3.37 26.80
C VAL A 143 7.21 3.44 27.34
N ALA A 144 7.01 4.24 28.39
CA ALA A 144 5.71 4.47 28.98
C ALA A 144 4.94 5.53 28.16
N VAL A 145 3.73 5.17 27.74
CA VAL A 145 2.92 5.96 26.81
C VAL A 145 1.46 5.99 27.20
N THR A 146 0.85 7.15 27.02
CA THR A 146 -0.60 7.30 26.99
C THR A 146 -1.10 7.16 25.56
N VAL A 147 -2.19 6.43 25.38
CA VAL A 147 -2.73 6.11 24.05
C VAL A 147 -4.13 6.69 23.96
N LYS A 148 -4.35 7.56 22.98
CA LYS A 148 -5.70 7.95 22.56
C LYS A 148 -5.97 7.32 21.20
N ARG A 149 -7.07 6.58 21.09
CA ARG A 149 -7.51 5.99 19.82
C ARG A 149 -8.88 6.52 19.47
N GLU A 150 -9.01 6.92 18.22
CA GLU A 150 -10.28 7.31 17.61
C GLU A 150 -10.46 6.52 16.32
N GLU A 151 -11.71 6.35 15.90
CA GLU A 151 -12.05 5.74 14.63
C GLU A 151 -12.61 6.81 13.70
N CYS A 152 -12.12 6.85 12.48
CA CYS A 152 -12.62 7.73 11.43
C CYS A 152 -13.00 6.89 10.19
N PRO A 153 -13.99 7.32 9.40
CA PRO A 153 -14.29 6.66 8.13
C PRO A 153 -13.09 6.80 7.18
N THR A 154 -12.64 5.68 6.61
CA THR A 154 -11.57 5.70 5.60
C THR A 154 -12.11 6.36 4.33
N PRO A 155 -11.48 7.44 3.83
CA PRO A 155 -11.92 8.12 2.61
C PRO A 155 -12.08 7.16 1.44
N ALA A 156 -13.14 7.34 0.64
CA ALA A 156 -13.40 6.48 -0.52
C ALA A 156 -12.20 6.48 -1.49
N PHE A 157 -11.62 7.66 -1.75
CA PHE A 157 -10.42 7.81 -2.56
C PHE A 157 -9.24 6.98 -2.04
N GLU A 158 -8.95 7.01 -0.74
CA GLU A 158 -7.87 6.22 -0.14
C GLU A 158 -8.10 4.71 -0.31
N ARG A 159 -9.34 4.26 -0.13
CA ARG A 159 -9.69 2.84 -0.35
C ARG A 159 -9.45 2.43 -1.80
N TRP A 160 -9.85 3.27 -2.75
CA TRP A 160 -9.62 3.03 -4.17
C TRP A 160 -8.14 3.02 -4.53
N THR A 161 -7.35 3.99 -4.07
CA THR A 161 -5.92 4.08 -4.39
C THR A 161 -5.12 2.92 -3.81
N ILE A 162 -5.38 2.53 -2.56
CA ILE A 162 -4.74 1.35 -1.94
C ILE A 162 -5.12 0.08 -2.71
N THR A 163 -6.41 -0.06 -3.06
CA THR A 163 -6.91 -1.22 -3.80
C THR A 163 -6.27 -1.31 -5.18
N ALA A 164 -6.26 -0.22 -5.95
CA ALA A 164 -5.65 -0.16 -7.27
C ALA A 164 -4.14 -0.42 -7.18
N SER A 165 -3.43 0.27 -6.29
CA SER A 165 -1.98 0.12 -6.09
C SER A 165 -1.59 -1.33 -5.78
N LYS A 166 -2.26 -1.97 -4.81
CA LYS A 166 -1.96 -3.36 -4.44
C LYS A 166 -2.42 -4.36 -5.49
N THR A 167 -3.55 -4.12 -6.14
CA THR A 167 -4.02 -4.96 -7.22
C THR A 167 -3.04 -4.96 -8.39
N ILE A 168 -2.57 -3.80 -8.82
CA ILE A 168 -1.62 -3.69 -9.93
C ILE A 168 -0.23 -4.21 -9.52
N SER A 169 0.26 -3.85 -8.34
CA SER A 169 1.64 -4.18 -7.92
C SER A 169 1.82 -5.59 -7.36
N GLN A 170 0.78 -6.18 -6.80
CA GLN A 170 0.83 -7.47 -6.10
C GLN A 170 -0.15 -8.51 -6.67
N TRP A 171 -1.03 -8.11 -7.59
CA TRP A 171 -2.06 -8.98 -8.16
C TRP A 171 -2.97 -9.61 -7.09
N LYS A 172 -3.24 -8.82 -6.04
CA LYS A 172 -4.07 -9.18 -4.90
C LYS A 172 -5.06 -8.06 -4.64
N ILE A 173 -6.32 -8.42 -4.41
CA ILE A 173 -7.31 -7.47 -3.89
C ILE A 173 -7.06 -7.34 -2.38
N PRO A 174 -6.56 -6.20 -1.89
CA PRO A 174 -6.35 -6.04 -0.46
C PRO A 174 -7.70 -5.92 0.26
N HIS A 175 -7.77 -6.47 1.46
CA HIS A 175 -8.82 -6.05 2.38
C HIS A 175 -8.44 -4.68 2.95
N VAL A 176 -9.15 -3.65 2.51
CA VAL A 176 -9.08 -2.31 3.10
C VAL A 176 -10.26 -2.14 4.05
N ASN A 177 -9.99 -1.68 5.27
CA ASN A 177 -11.03 -1.53 6.28
C ASN A 177 -11.85 -0.26 6.02
N ARG A 178 -13.16 -0.28 6.32
CA ARG A 178 -14.04 0.88 6.13
C ARG A 178 -13.73 2.02 7.09
N HIS A 179 -13.16 1.69 8.23
CA HIS A 179 -12.74 2.63 9.25
C HIS A 179 -11.22 2.57 9.42
N SER A 180 -10.62 3.75 9.57
CA SER A 180 -9.22 3.93 9.91
C SER A 180 -9.10 4.23 11.39
N GLY A 181 -8.05 3.69 12.00
CA GLY A 181 -7.68 4.06 13.36
C GLY A 181 -6.80 5.29 13.31
N ILE A 182 -7.15 6.30 14.11
CA ILE A 182 -6.27 7.39 14.49
C ILE A 182 -5.72 7.05 15.87
N VAL A 183 -4.40 6.96 16.00
CA VAL A 183 -3.71 6.63 17.24
C VAL A 183 -2.75 7.76 17.58
N ILE A 184 -2.95 8.36 18.74
CA ILE A 184 -2.08 9.38 19.30
C ILE A 184 -1.37 8.77 20.51
N LEU A 185 -0.05 8.68 20.42
CA LEU A 185 0.83 8.25 21.51
C LEU A 185 1.46 9.49 22.12
N THR A 186 1.27 9.63 23.44
CA THR A 186 1.87 10.73 24.21
C THR A 186 2.85 10.12 25.20
N PRO A 187 4.13 10.53 25.20
CA PRO A 187 5.10 10.06 26.18
C PRO A 187 4.70 10.54 27.58
N GLU A 188 4.95 9.74 28.60
CA GLU A 188 4.62 10.13 29.99
C GLU A 188 5.39 11.34 30.51
N SER A 189 6.53 11.67 29.91
CA SER A 189 7.31 12.87 30.24
C SER A 189 6.52 14.18 30.06
N TRP A 190 5.45 14.18 29.25
CA TRP A 190 4.55 15.33 29.11
C TRP A 190 3.60 15.54 30.29
N ARG A 191 3.53 14.59 31.23
CA ARG A 191 2.70 14.71 32.44
C ARG A 191 3.46 15.26 33.64
N GLN A 192 4.78 15.43 33.55
CA GLN A 192 5.54 16.04 34.64
C GLN A 192 5.46 17.57 34.47
N PRO A 193 4.88 18.29 35.45
CA PRO A 193 4.78 19.75 35.44
C PRO A 193 6.15 20.44 35.49
#